data_AF-A0A3D2ML23-F1
#
_entry.id   AF-A0A3D2ML23-F1
#
_cell.length_a   1.000
_cell.length_b   1.000
_cell.length_c   1.000
_cell.angle_alpha   90.00
_cell.angle_beta   90.00
_cell.angle_gamma   90.00
#
_symmetry.space_group_name_H-M   'P 1'
#
loop_
_entity.id
_entity.type
_entity.pdbx_description
1 polymer ?
#
loop_
_entity_poly.entity_id
_entity_poly.type
_entity_poly.pdbx_seq_one_letter_code
_entity_poly.pdbx_strand_id
1 'polypeptide(L)'
;RASGINRADLLQRAGGYPAPAGSPSHIPGLEFAGEVDAVGPQVRMWKPGQRVMGLAGGGAQAEYILTHEGLLVEIPENLDFVQAAGVPEVFMTAHDALFTQAGLQMGERLLVHAAGSGVGTAAIQLAHATGATTYGTSRTPAKLEQAKPLGLDVGLSDKNFAAEVKRLTNGAGVHVVLDFIGAPYLEQNLEALTSWGRIVFLSTMGGTQANINIGMLMGKRISMRGVTLRTRTLEEKLGVTRRFATSVLPLLASGKVKPIIEQVYPLEEIGKAHTAMGENRNFGKLVLRVD
;
A
#
# COMPACT_ATOMS: atom_id res chain seq x y z
N ARG A 1 -0.69 10.07 18.49
CA ARG A 1 -1.45 11.21 17.88
C ARG A 1 -2.40 10.73 16.79
N ALA A 2 -1.98 9.87 15.86
CA ALA A 2 -2.88 9.29 14.87
C ALA A 2 -2.41 7.89 14.42
N SER A 3 -3.34 7.07 13.94
CA SER A 3 -3.07 5.72 13.40
C SER A 3 -3.89 5.46 12.14
N GLY A 4 -3.28 4.86 11.14
CA GLY A 4 -3.98 4.45 9.92
C GLY A 4 -4.78 3.16 10.14
N ILE A 5 -5.95 3.08 9.52
CA ILE A 5 -6.75 1.85 9.48
C ILE A 5 -6.48 1.12 8.17
N ASN A 6 -6.33 -0.20 8.26
CA ASN A 6 -6.01 -1.08 7.15
C ASN A 6 -6.94 -2.30 7.13
N ARG A 7 -7.13 -2.91 5.95
CA ARG A 7 -7.94 -4.14 5.82
C ARG A 7 -7.44 -5.28 6.71
N ALA A 8 -6.13 -5.35 6.91
CA ALA A 8 -5.49 -6.34 7.78
C ALA A 8 -5.92 -6.21 9.24
N ASP A 9 -6.31 -5.02 9.71
CA ASP A 9 -6.83 -4.82 11.08
C ASP A 9 -8.16 -5.55 11.26
N LEU A 10 -9.03 -5.53 10.23
CA LEU A 10 -10.31 -6.26 10.26
C LEU A 10 -10.08 -7.77 10.26
N LEU A 11 -9.11 -8.25 9.48
CA LEU A 11 -8.76 -9.67 9.43
C LEU A 11 -8.16 -10.14 10.76
N GLN A 12 -7.32 -9.32 11.40
CA GLN A 12 -6.81 -9.61 12.74
C GLN A 12 -7.95 -9.67 13.75
N ARG A 13 -8.85 -8.68 13.73
CA ARG A 13 -10.02 -8.64 14.62
C ARG A 13 -10.92 -9.88 14.44
N ALA A 14 -11.05 -10.39 13.22
CA ALA A 14 -11.80 -11.60 12.91
C ALA A 14 -11.04 -12.91 13.25
N GLY A 15 -9.80 -12.84 13.74
CA GLY A 15 -8.97 -14.00 14.09
C GLY A 15 -8.23 -14.64 12.91
N GLY A 16 -8.36 -14.10 11.69
CA GLY A 16 -7.76 -14.65 10.47
C GLY A 16 -6.38 -14.12 10.12
N TYR A 17 -5.83 -13.18 10.91
CA TYR A 17 -4.53 -12.56 10.64
C TYR A 17 -3.77 -12.28 11.95
N PRO A 18 -3.11 -13.30 12.54
CA PRO A 18 -2.47 -13.19 13.85
C PRO A 18 -1.34 -12.16 13.85
N ALA A 19 -1.14 -11.51 15.00
CA ALA A 19 -0.02 -10.59 15.19
C ALA A 19 1.32 -11.35 15.19
N PRO A 20 2.39 -10.75 14.64
CA PRO A 20 3.72 -11.33 14.72
C PRO A 20 4.24 -11.31 16.16
N ALA A 21 5.22 -12.17 16.46
CA ALA A 21 5.88 -12.19 17.76
C ALA A 21 6.40 -10.80 18.16
N GLY A 22 6.18 -10.43 19.42
CA GLY A 22 6.57 -9.11 19.96
C GLY A 22 5.58 -7.98 19.68
N SER A 23 4.52 -8.20 18.90
CA SER A 23 3.41 -7.25 18.74
C SER A 23 2.20 -7.66 19.60
N PRO A 24 1.42 -6.71 20.14
CA PRO A 24 0.19 -7.05 20.86
C PRO A 24 -0.79 -7.84 20.00
N SER A 25 -1.27 -8.98 20.51
CA SER A 25 -2.22 -9.85 19.80
C SER A 25 -3.60 -9.21 19.64
N HIS A 26 -4.04 -8.43 20.64
CA HIS A 26 -5.40 -7.90 20.75
C HIS A 26 -5.53 -6.42 20.41
N ILE A 27 -4.44 -5.73 20.06
CA ILE A 27 -4.45 -4.32 19.67
C ILE A 27 -4.05 -4.23 18.19
N PRO A 28 -4.99 -3.94 17.27
CA PRO A 28 -4.69 -3.76 15.84
C PRO A 28 -3.89 -2.48 15.57
N GLY A 29 -3.57 -2.24 14.30
CA GLY A 29 -2.84 -1.06 13.84
C GLY A 29 -1.47 -1.39 13.31
N LEU A 30 -1.25 -1.04 12.04
CA LEU A 30 -0.02 -1.33 11.29
C LEU A 30 0.83 -0.08 11.01
N GLU A 31 0.34 1.09 11.38
CA GLU A 31 1.05 2.34 11.20
C GLU A 31 0.56 3.41 12.18
N PHE A 32 1.42 4.39 12.45
CA PHE A 32 1.13 5.51 13.33
C PHE A 32 1.90 6.76 12.92
N ALA A 33 1.44 7.89 13.46
CA ALA A 33 2.18 9.13 13.55
C ALA A 33 2.00 9.75 14.95
N GLY A 34 3.08 10.32 15.47
CA GLY A 34 3.09 10.90 16.81
C GLY A 34 4.40 11.58 17.15
N GLU A 35 4.58 11.83 18.44
CA GLU A 35 5.79 12.42 19.00
C GLU A 35 6.53 11.34 19.78
N VAL A 36 7.86 11.38 19.74
CA VAL A 36 8.67 10.53 20.60
C VAL A 36 8.45 10.97 22.05
N ASP A 37 7.91 10.08 22.88
CA ASP A 37 7.70 10.34 24.31
C ASP A 37 8.99 10.06 25.11
N ALA A 38 9.52 8.85 24.96
CA ALA A 38 10.74 8.40 25.60
C ALA A 38 11.58 7.53 24.65
N VAL A 39 12.87 7.38 24.97
CA VAL A 39 13.80 6.55 24.20
C VAL A 39 14.53 5.56 25.10
N GLY A 40 14.79 4.36 24.59
CA GLY A 40 15.60 3.37 25.29
C GLY A 40 17.09 3.77 25.36
N PRO A 41 17.88 3.19 26.29
CA PRO A 41 19.26 3.61 26.55
C PRO A 41 20.22 3.43 25.35
N GLN A 42 19.84 2.59 24.39
CA GLN A 42 20.64 2.30 23.18
C GLN A 42 20.18 3.07 21.95
N VAL A 43 19.05 3.79 22.01
CA VAL A 43 18.56 4.59 20.89
C VAL A 43 19.51 5.75 20.62
N ARG A 44 19.76 6.04 19.34
CA ARG A 44 20.68 7.11 18.91
C ARG A 44 20.05 8.06 17.90
N MET A 45 19.05 7.59 17.14
CA MET A 45 18.49 8.36 16.03
C MET A 45 17.42 9.38 16.46
N TRP A 46 16.81 9.20 17.63
CA TRP A 46 15.63 9.97 18.03
C TRP A 46 15.74 10.53 19.45
N LYS A 47 15.00 11.60 19.70
CA LYS A 47 14.88 12.32 20.96
C LYS A 47 13.43 12.64 21.27
N PRO A 48 13.05 12.73 22.56
CA PRO A 48 11.72 13.17 22.96
C PRO A 48 11.28 14.48 22.28
N GLY A 49 10.00 14.55 21.91
CA GLY A 49 9.38 15.68 21.21
C GLY A 49 9.50 15.66 19.69
N GLN A 50 10.33 14.77 19.10
CA GLN A 50 10.42 14.69 17.64
C GLN A 50 9.17 14.07 17.01
N ARG A 51 8.72 14.66 15.90
CA ARG A 51 7.54 14.22 15.13
C ARG A 51 7.94 13.07 14.20
N VAL A 52 7.37 11.89 14.44
CA VAL A 52 7.73 10.65 13.72
C VAL A 52 6.50 9.90 13.25
N MET A 53 6.64 9.20 12.13
CA MET A 53 5.70 8.20 11.65
C MET A 53 6.43 6.86 11.44
N GLY A 54 5.70 5.75 11.44
CA GLY A 54 6.34 4.45 11.30
C GLY A 54 5.38 3.30 11.05
N LEU A 55 5.97 2.18 10.62
CA LEU A 55 5.28 0.89 10.52
C LEU A 55 5.24 0.20 11.89
N ALA A 56 4.19 -0.58 12.10
CA ALA A 56 4.00 -1.41 13.28
C ALA A 56 3.59 -2.84 12.87
N GLY A 57 3.99 -3.83 13.67
CA GLY A 57 3.47 -5.19 13.55
C GLY A 57 2.08 -5.36 14.16
N GLY A 58 1.59 -4.37 14.89
CA GLY A 58 0.39 -4.36 15.73
C GLY A 58 0.55 -3.29 16.82
N GLY A 59 -0.53 -2.93 17.50
CA GLY A 59 -0.48 -2.03 18.65
C GLY A 59 -0.62 -0.54 18.35
N ALA A 60 -0.77 -0.14 17.08
CA ALA A 60 -0.77 1.28 16.72
C ALA A 60 -2.10 1.99 16.98
N GLN A 61 -3.20 1.26 17.16
CA GLN A 61 -4.50 1.82 17.51
C GLN A 61 -4.61 2.00 19.03
N ALA A 62 -3.69 2.78 19.59
CA ALA A 62 -3.54 3.07 21.01
C ALA A 62 -2.90 4.47 21.21
N GLU A 63 -2.92 4.99 22.43
CA GLU A 63 -2.30 6.28 22.77
C GLU A 63 -0.78 6.23 22.71
N TYR A 64 -0.19 5.10 23.12
CA TYR A 64 1.26 4.86 23.13
C TYR A 64 1.61 3.56 22.40
N ILE A 65 2.75 3.56 21.72
CA ILE A 65 3.32 2.37 21.06
C ILE A 65 4.83 2.32 21.27
N LEU A 66 5.33 1.11 21.57
CA LEU A 66 6.75 0.81 21.56
C LEU A 66 7.18 0.35 20.17
N THR A 67 8.23 0.95 19.61
CA THR A 67 8.79 0.53 18.31
C THR A 67 10.31 0.58 18.31
N HIS A 68 10.90 -0.07 17.30
CA HIS A 68 12.34 -0.02 17.05
C HIS A 68 12.69 1.30 16.32
N GLU A 69 13.77 1.98 16.74
CA GLU A 69 14.14 3.29 16.19
C GLU A 69 14.30 3.32 14.66
N GLY A 70 14.77 2.22 14.07
CA GLY A 70 14.94 2.12 12.61
C GLY A 70 13.66 1.86 11.80
N LEU A 71 12.50 1.70 12.47
CA LEU A 71 11.19 1.66 11.80
C LEU A 71 10.51 3.03 11.74
N LEU A 72 11.10 4.03 12.39
CA LEU A 72 10.63 5.40 12.39
C LEU A 72 11.25 6.19 11.24
N VAL A 73 10.47 7.15 10.76
CA VAL A 73 10.90 8.19 9.82
C VAL A 73 10.33 9.52 10.30
N GLU A 74 11.06 10.59 10.02
CA GLU A 74 10.64 11.94 10.39
C GLU A 74 9.40 12.35 9.57
N ILE A 75 8.48 13.07 10.21
CA ILE A 75 7.33 13.66 9.52
C ILE A 75 7.78 14.94 8.82
N PRO A 76 7.63 15.05 7.49
CA PRO A 76 7.90 16.29 6.76
C PRO A 76 7.11 17.46 7.32
N GLU A 77 7.69 18.67 7.32
CA GLU A 77 7.07 19.87 7.90
C GLU A 77 5.70 20.17 7.29
N ASN A 78 5.50 19.84 6.01
CA ASN A 78 4.25 20.07 5.28
C ASN A 78 3.12 19.07 5.59
N LEU A 79 3.37 18.04 6.42
CA LEU A 79 2.35 17.06 6.80
C LEU A 79 1.98 17.20 8.27
N ASP A 80 0.68 17.17 8.57
CA ASP A 80 0.19 17.01 9.94
C ASP A 80 0.24 15.53 10.40
N PHE A 81 -0.10 15.25 11.67
CA PHE A 81 -0.11 13.88 12.18
C PHE A 81 -1.15 12.97 11.50
N VAL A 82 -2.29 13.49 11.08
CA VAL A 82 -3.35 12.70 10.42
C VAL A 82 -2.88 12.27 9.04
N GLN A 83 -2.33 13.20 8.26
CA GLN A 83 -1.75 12.95 6.96
C GLN A 83 -0.58 11.96 7.09
N ALA A 84 0.33 12.20 8.04
CA ALA A 84 1.47 11.33 8.28
C ALA A 84 1.05 9.91 8.71
N ALA A 85 -0.01 9.74 9.50
CA ALA A 85 -0.51 8.41 9.88
C ALA A 85 -1.13 7.64 8.70
N GLY A 86 -1.44 8.31 7.59
CA GLY A 86 -1.89 7.67 6.35
C GLY A 86 -0.78 7.27 5.39
N VAL A 87 0.50 7.42 5.77
CA VAL A 87 1.66 7.23 4.88
C VAL A 87 2.32 5.84 5.01
N PRO A 88 2.78 5.38 6.19
CA PRO A 88 3.75 4.30 6.27
C PRO A 88 3.31 3.01 5.59
N GLU A 89 2.15 2.46 5.95
CA GLU A 89 1.71 1.16 5.43
C GLU A 89 1.56 1.21 3.92
N VAL A 90 0.94 2.27 3.39
CA VAL A 90 0.59 2.31 1.97
C VAL A 90 1.73 2.71 1.05
N PHE A 91 2.53 3.70 1.42
CA PHE A 91 3.66 4.11 0.59
C PHE A 91 4.83 3.14 0.71
N MET A 92 5.11 2.57 1.88
CA MET A 92 6.16 1.56 2.01
C MET A 92 5.79 0.28 1.27
N THR A 93 4.52 -0.16 1.35
CA THR A 93 4.03 -1.32 0.57
C THR A 93 4.09 -1.04 -0.93
N ALA A 94 3.56 0.10 -1.39
CA ALA A 94 3.57 0.45 -2.81
C ALA A 94 4.99 0.58 -3.36
N HIS A 95 5.89 1.26 -2.65
CA HIS A 95 7.28 1.41 -3.08
C HIS A 95 8.02 0.06 -3.13
N ASP A 96 7.89 -0.78 -2.10
CA ASP A 96 8.51 -2.10 -2.11
C ASP A 96 7.96 -2.94 -3.27
N ALA A 97 6.64 -3.01 -3.45
CA ALA A 97 6.00 -3.78 -4.50
C ALA A 97 6.44 -3.33 -5.91
N LEU A 98 6.42 -2.02 -6.17
CA LEU A 98 6.77 -1.46 -7.47
C LEU A 98 8.25 -1.57 -7.78
N PHE A 99 9.12 -1.11 -6.88
CA PHE A 99 10.53 -0.89 -7.22
C PHE A 99 11.46 -1.97 -6.69
N THR A 100 11.15 -2.59 -5.54
CA THR A 100 11.99 -3.65 -4.98
C THR A 100 11.60 -5.02 -5.53
N GLN A 101 10.30 -5.30 -5.63
CA GLN A 101 9.79 -6.63 -5.96
C GLN A 101 9.52 -6.79 -7.45
N ALA A 102 8.81 -5.84 -8.06
CA ALA A 102 8.65 -5.82 -9.50
C ALA A 102 9.92 -5.27 -10.16
N GLY A 103 10.42 -4.10 -9.73
CA GLY A 103 11.55 -3.40 -10.35
C GLY A 103 11.11 -2.40 -11.44
N LEU A 104 9.93 -1.80 -11.30
CA LEU A 104 9.33 -0.89 -12.29
C LEU A 104 10.34 0.18 -12.75
N GLN A 105 10.43 0.37 -14.06
CA GLN A 105 11.33 1.35 -14.69
C GLN A 105 10.54 2.49 -15.36
N MET A 106 11.24 3.62 -15.60
CA MET A 106 10.69 4.73 -16.39
C MET A 106 10.26 4.25 -17.78
N GLY A 107 9.10 4.72 -18.27
CA GLY A 107 8.54 4.34 -19.56
C GLY A 107 7.82 2.98 -19.56
N GLU A 108 7.88 2.21 -18.48
CA GLU A 108 7.06 1.01 -18.33
C GLU A 108 5.59 1.35 -18.10
N ARG A 109 4.75 0.32 -18.20
CA ARG A 109 3.29 0.38 -18.07
C ARG A 109 2.89 -0.45 -16.87
N LEU A 110 2.17 0.15 -15.95
CA LEU A 110 1.72 -0.46 -14.70
C LEU A 110 0.21 -0.63 -14.74
N LEU A 111 -0.31 -1.81 -14.39
CA LEU A 111 -1.71 -2.03 -14.06
C LEU A 111 -1.86 -2.20 -12.54
N VAL A 112 -2.69 -1.37 -11.92
CA VAL A 112 -3.01 -1.42 -10.48
C VAL A 112 -4.46 -1.81 -10.29
N HIS A 113 -4.71 -2.94 -9.64
CA HIS A 113 -6.07 -3.27 -9.21
C HIS A 113 -6.45 -2.53 -7.94
N ALA A 114 -7.76 -2.37 -7.71
CA ALA A 114 -8.28 -1.60 -6.59
C ALA A 114 -7.63 -0.20 -6.49
N ALA A 115 -7.63 0.53 -7.62
CA ALA A 115 -6.94 1.81 -7.79
C ALA A 115 -7.27 2.86 -6.71
N GLY A 116 -8.51 2.87 -6.21
CA GLY A 116 -8.94 3.77 -5.14
C GLY A 116 -8.61 3.32 -3.71
N SER A 117 -7.90 2.21 -3.52
CA SER A 117 -7.43 1.78 -2.20
C SER A 117 -6.25 2.64 -1.72
N GLY A 118 -5.93 2.59 -0.43
CA GLY A 118 -4.77 3.31 0.10
C GLY A 118 -3.45 2.95 -0.61
N VAL A 119 -3.15 1.65 -0.77
CA VAL A 119 -1.96 1.22 -1.52
C VAL A 119 -2.08 1.55 -3.01
N GLY A 120 -3.27 1.40 -3.61
CA GLY A 120 -3.51 1.71 -5.02
C GLY A 120 -3.23 3.17 -5.36
N THR A 121 -3.76 4.09 -4.55
CA THR A 121 -3.52 5.55 -4.71
C THR A 121 -2.06 5.92 -4.50
N ALA A 122 -1.35 5.28 -3.56
CA ALA A 122 0.09 5.47 -3.39
C ALA A 122 0.88 4.93 -4.60
N ALA A 123 0.54 3.74 -5.10
CA ALA A 123 1.21 3.10 -6.23
C ALA A 123 1.08 3.92 -7.52
N ILE A 124 -0.11 4.46 -7.80
CA ILE A 124 -0.36 5.31 -8.97
C ILE A 124 0.53 6.55 -8.91
N GLN A 125 0.54 7.25 -7.77
CA GLN A 125 1.36 8.46 -7.60
C GLN A 125 2.85 8.18 -7.76
N LEU A 126 3.35 7.10 -7.14
CA LEU A 126 4.76 6.73 -7.24
C LEU A 126 5.16 6.34 -8.66
N ALA A 127 4.34 5.53 -9.33
CA ALA A 127 4.61 5.11 -10.71
C ALA A 127 4.61 6.31 -11.67
N HIS A 128 3.60 7.17 -11.57
CA HIS A 128 3.51 8.39 -12.37
C HIS A 128 4.70 9.33 -12.10
N ALA A 129 5.09 9.51 -10.83
CA ALA A 129 6.23 10.35 -10.46
C ALA A 129 7.57 9.84 -11.00
N THR A 130 7.66 8.54 -11.35
CA THR A 130 8.82 7.90 -11.99
C THR A 130 8.72 7.81 -13.52
N GLY A 131 7.64 8.34 -14.12
CA GLY A 131 7.45 8.34 -15.57
C GLY A 131 6.93 7.04 -16.16
N ALA A 132 6.27 6.19 -15.36
CA ALA A 132 5.52 5.04 -15.86
C ALA A 132 4.09 5.45 -16.26
N THR A 133 3.53 4.79 -17.28
CA THR A 133 2.12 4.95 -17.65
C THR A 133 1.25 4.05 -16.79
N THR A 134 0.23 4.61 -16.14
CA THR A 134 -0.59 3.89 -15.16
C THR A 134 -1.97 3.52 -15.71
N TYR A 135 -2.34 2.27 -15.48
CA TYR A 135 -3.64 1.68 -15.75
C TYR A 135 -4.23 1.26 -14.41
N GLY A 136 -5.54 1.42 -14.23
CA GLY A 136 -6.18 1.17 -12.95
C GLY A 136 -7.55 0.54 -13.10
N THR A 137 -7.86 -0.47 -12.29
CA THR A 137 -9.22 -1.01 -12.20
C THR A 137 -9.89 -0.65 -10.88
N SER A 138 -11.21 -0.49 -10.93
CA SER A 138 -12.07 -0.29 -9.76
C SER A 138 -13.48 -0.75 -10.10
N ARG A 139 -14.16 -1.35 -9.12
CA ARG A 139 -15.61 -1.65 -9.20
C ARG A 139 -16.48 -0.38 -9.17
N THR A 140 -15.90 0.75 -8.76
CA THR A 140 -16.57 2.04 -8.64
C THR A 140 -15.94 3.01 -9.64
N PRO A 141 -16.61 3.34 -10.76
CA PRO A 141 -16.07 4.24 -11.79
C PRO A 141 -15.66 5.60 -11.24
N ALA A 142 -16.42 6.16 -10.28
CA ALA A 142 -16.09 7.42 -9.63
C ALA A 142 -14.70 7.42 -8.96
N LYS A 143 -14.22 6.28 -8.46
CA LYS A 143 -12.87 6.17 -7.89
C LYS A 143 -11.77 6.22 -8.95
N LEU A 144 -12.05 5.82 -10.19
CA LEU A 144 -11.10 5.97 -11.29
C LEU A 144 -10.97 7.45 -11.68
N GLU A 145 -12.09 8.16 -11.73
CA GLU A 145 -12.09 9.61 -11.97
C GLU A 145 -11.33 10.37 -10.88
N GLN A 146 -11.55 10.02 -9.61
CA GLN A 146 -10.81 10.61 -8.48
C GLN A 146 -9.31 10.28 -8.49
N ALA A 147 -8.89 9.21 -9.18
CA ALA A 147 -7.48 8.81 -9.28
C ALA A 147 -6.73 9.51 -10.44
N LYS A 148 -7.42 10.09 -11.43
CA LYS A 148 -6.77 10.83 -12.54
C LYS A 148 -5.82 11.93 -12.07
N PRO A 149 -6.18 12.81 -11.12
CA PRO A 149 -5.27 13.85 -10.62
C PRO A 149 -4.07 13.28 -9.84
N LEU A 150 -4.11 12.00 -9.47
CA LEU A 150 -3.01 11.30 -8.81
C LEU A 150 -2.00 10.71 -9.82
N GLY A 151 -2.25 10.90 -11.12
CA GLY A 151 -1.45 10.33 -12.20
C GLY A 151 -2.01 9.02 -12.75
N LEU A 152 -3.32 8.74 -12.61
CA LEU A 152 -3.97 7.64 -13.30
C LEU A 152 -4.22 8.00 -14.78
N ASP A 153 -3.45 7.41 -15.70
CA ASP A 153 -3.58 7.72 -17.14
C ASP A 153 -4.81 7.03 -17.76
N VAL A 154 -5.07 5.78 -17.37
CA VAL A 154 -6.15 4.96 -17.93
C VAL A 154 -6.95 4.26 -16.84
N GLY A 155 -8.23 4.62 -16.72
CA GLY A 155 -9.21 3.86 -15.93
C GLY A 155 -9.84 2.74 -16.76
N LEU A 156 -9.89 1.53 -16.20
CA LEU A 156 -10.38 0.32 -16.87
C LEU A 156 -11.56 -0.31 -16.12
N SER A 157 -12.45 -0.95 -16.87
CA SER A 157 -13.46 -1.85 -16.29
C SER A 157 -12.78 -3.05 -15.65
N ASP A 158 -13.29 -3.48 -14.51
CA ASP A 158 -12.77 -4.61 -13.76
C ASP A 158 -13.18 -5.98 -14.34
N LYS A 159 -14.08 -6.01 -15.33
CA LYS A 159 -14.60 -7.23 -15.96
C LYS A 159 -13.80 -7.69 -17.18
N ASN A 160 -13.23 -6.77 -17.95
CA ASN A 160 -12.57 -7.07 -19.23
C ASN A 160 -11.31 -6.22 -19.45
N PHE A 161 -10.51 -6.06 -18.41
CA PHE A 161 -9.34 -5.18 -18.45
C PHE A 161 -8.25 -5.71 -19.38
N ALA A 162 -8.13 -7.03 -19.57
CA ALA A 162 -7.11 -7.61 -20.45
C ALA A 162 -7.31 -7.22 -21.92
N ALA A 163 -8.54 -7.34 -22.43
CA ALA A 163 -8.86 -6.95 -23.80
C ALA A 163 -8.66 -5.45 -24.03
N GLU A 164 -9.04 -4.62 -23.03
CA GLU A 164 -8.88 -3.18 -23.14
C GLU A 164 -7.41 -2.74 -23.07
N VAL A 165 -6.61 -3.34 -22.19
CA VAL A 165 -5.15 -3.17 -22.18
C VAL A 165 -4.57 -3.54 -23.54
N LYS A 166 -4.94 -4.69 -24.11
CA LYS A 166 -4.45 -5.14 -25.41
C LYS A 166 -4.79 -4.12 -26.50
N ARG A 167 -6.02 -3.59 -26.51
CA ARG A 167 -6.45 -2.56 -27.46
C ARG A 167 -5.65 -1.28 -27.31
N LEU A 168 -5.51 -0.76 -26.09
CA LEU A 168 -4.84 0.52 -25.81
C LEU A 168 -3.32 0.46 -26.00
N THR A 169 -2.74 -0.73 -25.93
CA THR A 169 -1.30 -0.95 -26.10
C THR A 169 -0.93 -1.56 -27.46
N ASN A 170 -1.86 -1.61 -28.41
CA ASN A 170 -1.66 -2.23 -29.74
C ASN A 170 -1.11 -3.66 -29.65
N GLY A 171 -1.58 -4.44 -28.68
CA GLY A 171 -1.16 -5.81 -28.46
C GLY A 171 0.04 -5.99 -27.52
N ALA A 172 0.72 -4.91 -27.13
CA ALA A 172 1.96 -5.02 -26.36
C ALA A 172 1.74 -5.47 -24.90
N GLY A 173 0.66 -5.04 -24.24
CA GLY A 173 0.37 -5.33 -22.83
C GLY A 173 1.11 -4.43 -21.84
N VAL A 174 0.86 -4.63 -20.54
CA VAL A 174 1.54 -3.94 -19.43
C VAL A 174 2.77 -4.70 -18.95
N HIS A 175 3.72 -4.01 -18.32
CA HIS A 175 4.98 -4.60 -17.84
C HIS A 175 4.85 -5.12 -16.41
N VAL A 176 4.07 -4.43 -15.57
CA VAL A 176 3.87 -4.77 -14.17
C VAL A 176 2.37 -4.78 -13.85
N VAL A 177 1.92 -5.77 -13.09
CA VAL A 177 0.60 -5.81 -12.45
C VAL A 177 0.79 -5.81 -10.93
N LEU A 178 0.14 -4.88 -10.24
CA LEU A 178 -0.07 -4.94 -8.79
C LEU A 178 -1.47 -5.47 -8.50
N ASP A 179 -1.54 -6.66 -7.91
CA ASP A 179 -2.78 -7.37 -7.68
C ASP A 179 -3.14 -7.50 -6.19
N PHE A 180 -4.38 -7.13 -5.88
CA PHE A 180 -4.99 -7.26 -4.56
C PHE A 180 -6.12 -8.30 -4.54
N ILE A 181 -6.54 -8.75 -5.72
CA ILE A 181 -7.72 -9.57 -5.93
C ILE A 181 -7.34 -11.05 -5.92
N GLY A 182 -6.29 -11.42 -6.66
CA GLY A 182 -5.79 -12.79 -6.72
C GLY A 182 -6.59 -13.65 -7.69
N ALA A 183 -7.12 -14.77 -7.20
CA ALA A 183 -7.61 -15.87 -8.03
C ALA A 183 -8.48 -15.48 -9.25
N PRO A 184 -9.57 -14.70 -9.11
CA PRO A 184 -10.47 -14.44 -10.24
C PRO A 184 -9.88 -13.53 -11.31
N TYR A 185 -8.78 -12.82 -11.04
CA TYR A 185 -8.13 -11.92 -12.02
C TYR A 185 -6.89 -12.55 -12.66
N LEU A 186 -6.44 -13.72 -12.17
CA LEU A 186 -5.16 -14.31 -12.59
C LEU A 186 -5.05 -14.51 -14.11
N GLU A 187 -6.08 -15.07 -14.74
CA GLU A 187 -6.06 -15.33 -16.19
C GLU A 187 -5.96 -14.02 -16.99
N GLN A 188 -6.83 -13.05 -16.71
CA GLN A 188 -6.77 -11.73 -17.35
C GLN A 188 -5.46 -10.99 -17.04
N ASN A 189 -4.85 -11.17 -15.87
CA ASN A 189 -3.54 -10.62 -15.56
C ASN A 189 -2.46 -11.19 -16.49
N LEU A 190 -2.45 -12.50 -16.70
CA LEU A 190 -1.50 -13.15 -17.62
C LEU A 190 -1.73 -12.71 -19.08
N GLU A 191 -2.99 -12.49 -19.48
CA GLU A 191 -3.33 -11.98 -20.81
C GLU A 191 -2.89 -10.54 -21.02
N ALA A 192 -3.10 -9.68 -20.02
CA ALA A 192 -2.77 -8.25 -20.06
C ALA A 192 -1.27 -7.97 -20.07
N LEU A 193 -0.44 -8.90 -19.60
CA LEU A 193 1.00 -8.73 -19.53
C LEU A 193 1.69 -8.79 -20.90
N THR A 194 2.76 -8.03 -21.02
CA THR A 194 3.76 -8.14 -22.09
C THR A 194 4.72 -9.33 -21.86
N SER A 195 5.61 -9.58 -22.82
CA SER A 195 6.73 -10.51 -22.61
C SER A 195 7.65 -9.98 -21.51
N TRP A 196 8.11 -10.85 -20.61
CA TRP A 196 8.84 -10.53 -19.38
C TRP A 196 8.03 -9.73 -18.35
N GLY A 197 6.70 -9.76 -18.47
CA GLY A 197 5.79 -9.14 -17.53
C GLY A 197 5.93 -9.70 -16.11
N ARG A 198 5.66 -8.86 -15.10
CA ARG A 198 5.73 -9.23 -13.68
C ARG A 198 4.41 -9.00 -12.96
N ILE A 199 3.97 -9.96 -12.16
CA ILE A 199 2.83 -9.80 -11.25
C ILE A 199 3.34 -9.79 -9.81
N VAL A 200 2.92 -8.80 -9.04
CA VAL A 200 3.12 -8.76 -7.59
C VAL A 200 1.76 -8.84 -6.90
N PHE A 201 1.54 -9.92 -6.16
CA PHE A 201 0.35 -10.14 -5.35
C PHE A 201 0.56 -9.57 -3.95
N LEU A 202 -0.29 -8.62 -3.57
CA LEU A 202 -0.30 -7.96 -2.26
C LEU A 202 -1.43 -8.45 -1.36
N SER A 203 -2.49 -9.00 -1.95
CA SER A 203 -3.61 -9.58 -1.23
C SER A 203 -4.35 -10.59 -2.10
N THR A 204 -5.28 -11.31 -1.49
CA THR A 204 -6.11 -12.35 -2.13
C THR A 204 -7.59 -12.08 -1.84
N MET A 205 -8.03 -10.84 -2.00
CA MET A 205 -9.38 -10.40 -1.62
C MET A 205 -10.49 -11.15 -2.36
N GLY A 206 -10.23 -11.60 -3.59
CA GLY A 206 -11.15 -12.37 -4.43
C GLY A 206 -10.95 -13.88 -4.37
N GLY A 207 -9.94 -14.37 -3.65
CA GLY A 207 -9.66 -15.80 -3.48
C GLY A 207 -8.19 -16.17 -3.62
N THR A 208 -7.81 -17.29 -3.02
CA THR A 208 -6.42 -17.80 -2.94
C THR A 208 -6.11 -18.93 -3.93
N GLN A 209 -7.13 -19.55 -4.53
CA GLN A 209 -6.98 -20.72 -5.40
C GLN A 209 -7.41 -20.40 -6.82
N ALA A 210 -6.53 -20.64 -7.77
CA ALA A 210 -6.81 -20.47 -9.20
C ALA A 210 -6.08 -21.53 -10.02
N ASN A 211 -6.66 -21.87 -11.17
CA ASN A 211 -5.98 -22.64 -12.21
C ASN A 211 -5.16 -21.70 -13.08
N ILE A 212 -3.99 -22.15 -13.53
CA ILE A 212 -3.10 -21.37 -14.38
C ILE A 212 -2.73 -22.15 -15.64
N ASN A 213 -2.81 -21.48 -16.78
CA ASN A 213 -2.22 -21.98 -18.02
C ASN A 213 -0.71 -21.72 -18.02
N ILE A 214 0.09 -22.73 -17.67
CA ILE A 214 1.56 -22.62 -17.61
C ILE A 214 2.17 -22.29 -18.99
N GLY A 215 1.48 -22.64 -20.09
CA GLY A 215 1.90 -22.28 -21.44
C GLY A 215 1.96 -20.76 -21.65
N MET A 216 1.05 -20.00 -21.05
CA MET A 216 1.08 -18.52 -21.11
C MET A 216 2.27 -17.96 -20.35
N LEU A 217 2.54 -18.50 -19.16
CA LEU A 217 3.67 -18.09 -18.33
C LEU A 217 4.99 -18.34 -19.04
N MET A 218 5.18 -19.52 -19.64
CA MET A 218 6.38 -19.86 -20.40
C MET A 218 6.51 -19.04 -21.68
N GLY A 219 5.43 -18.91 -22.46
CA GLY A 219 5.44 -18.19 -23.74
C GLY A 219 5.82 -16.72 -23.59
N LYS A 220 5.34 -16.07 -22.53
CA LYS A 220 5.66 -14.68 -22.19
C LYS A 220 6.82 -14.52 -21.21
N ARG A 221 7.39 -15.59 -20.64
CA ARG A 221 8.46 -15.52 -19.61
C ARG A 221 8.07 -14.65 -18.41
N ILE A 222 6.84 -14.83 -17.94
CA ILE A 222 6.26 -14.05 -16.85
C ILE A 222 6.86 -14.45 -15.51
N SER A 223 7.08 -13.48 -14.62
CA SER A 223 7.36 -13.72 -13.21
C SER A 223 6.17 -13.37 -12.32
N MET A 224 5.97 -14.13 -11.26
CA MET A 224 4.90 -13.93 -10.28
C MET A 224 5.49 -13.98 -8.88
N ARG A 225 5.13 -13.01 -8.02
CA ARG A 225 5.63 -12.94 -6.66
C ARG A 225 4.54 -12.54 -5.67
N GLY A 226 4.38 -13.31 -4.60
CA GLY A 226 3.58 -12.92 -3.44
C GLY A 226 4.43 -12.10 -2.46
N VAL A 227 3.85 -11.03 -1.92
CA VAL A 227 4.55 -10.11 -1.03
C VAL A 227 3.67 -9.72 0.14
N THR A 228 4.21 -9.84 1.34
CA THR A 228 3.62 -9.33 2.58
C THR A 228 4.62 -8.41 3.28
N LEU A 229 4.14 -7.45 4.08
CA LEU A 229 4.99 -6.57 4.87
C LEU A 229 5.02 -6.96 6.36
N ARG A 230 3.84 -7.27 6.93
CA ARG A 230 3.70 -7.56 8.38
C ARG A 230 4.53 -8.74 8.86
N THR A 231 4.62 -9.81 8.07
CA THR A 231 5.30 -11.07 8.43
C THR A 231 6.81 -11.03 8.25
N ARG A 232 7.35 -9.96 7.67
CA ARG A 232 8.79 -9.80 7.46
C ARG A 232 9.54 -9.70 8.78
N THR A 233 10.80 -10.14 8.76
CA THR A 233 11.73 -9.97 9.86
C THR A 233 11.93 -8.47 10.16
N LEU A 234 12.46 -8.16 11.34
CA LEU A 234 12.83 -6.79 11.67
C LEU A 234 13.81 -6.23 10.63
N GLU A 235 14.86 -6.98 10.28
CA GLU A 235 15.88 -6.56 9.31
C GLU A 235 15.29 -6.22 7.94
N GLU A 236 14.39 -7.06 7.43
CA GLU A 236 13.70 -6.79 6.17
C GLU A 236 12.86 -5.50 6.24
N LYS A 237 12.15 -5.26 7.35
CA LYS A 237 11.38 -4.02 7.56
C LYS A 237 12.29 -2.80 7.65
N LEU A 238 13.43 -2.90 8.34
CA LEU A 238 14.44 -1.83 8.38
C LEU A 238 14.94 -1.49 6.96
N GLY A 239 15.14 -2.50 6.11
CA GLY A 239 15.48 -2.31 4.70
C GLY A 239 14.40 -1.56 3.92
N VAL A 240 13.13 -1.90 4.14
CA VAL A 240 11.98 -1.19 3.53
C VAL A 240 11.91 0.25 4.02
N THR A 241 12.01 0.48 5.34
CA THR A 241 11.96 1.82 5.94
C THR A 241 13.07 2.72 5.40
N ARG A 242 14.30 2.20 5.29
CA ARG A 242 15.43 2.94 4.70
C ARG A 242 15.16 3.32 3.25
N ARG A 243 14.71 2.39 2.41
CA ARG A 243 14.39 2.67 1.00
C ARG A 243 13.25 3.68 0.86
N PHE A 244 12.23 3.60 1.71
CA PHE A 244 11.17 4.60 1.76
C PHE A 244 11.71 5.99 2.14
N ALA A 245 12.54 6.07 3.18
CA ALA A 245 13.11 7.33 3.64
C ALA A 245 13.98 8.00 2.56
N THR A 246 14.72 7.22 1.77
CA THR A 246 15.56 7.76 0.69
C THR A 246 14.78 8.13 -0.57
N SER A 247 13.78 7.32 -0.95
CA SER A 247 13.17 7.40 -2.30
C SER A 247 11.78 8.06 -2.31
N VAL A 248 11.04 7.98 -1.20
CA VAL A 248 9.64 8.41 -1.14
C VAL A 248 9.46 9.63 -0.25
N LEU A 249 10.14 9.69 0.89
CA LEU A 249 10.01 10.82 1.83
C LEU A 249 10.31 12.19 1.17
N PRO A 250 11.31 12.34 0.28
CA PRO A 250 11.52 13.60 -0.44
C PRO A 250 10.36 13.98 -1.38
N LEU A 251 9.66 12.99 -1.94
CA LEU A 251 8.50 13.22 -2.81
C LEU A 251 7.29 13.69 -2.00
N LEU A 252 7.12 13.18 -0.77
CA LEU A 252 6.11 13.65 0.18
C LEU A 252 6.41 15.07 0.66
N ALA A 253 7.67 15.34 1.02
CA ALA A 253 8.12 16.65 1.49
C ALA A 253 7.95 17.75 0.43
N SER A 254 8.20 17.43 -0.84
CA SER A 254 7.98 18.35 -1.97
C SER A 254 6.53 18.43 -2.44
N GLY A 255 5.63 17.58 -1.91
CA GLY A 255 4.23 17.50 -2.33
C GLY A 255 4.02 16.86 -3.72
N LYS A 256 5.05 16.28 -4.33
CA LYS A 256 4.94 15.56 -5.61
C LYS A 256 4.04 14.33 -5.49
N VAL A 257 4.05 13.70 -4.32
CA VAL A 257 3.06 12.68 -3.92
C VAL A 257 2.48 13.08 -2.57
N LYS A 258 1.25 12.64 -2.28
CA LYS A 258 0.56 12.98 -1.04
C LYS A 258 -0.29 11.83 -0.49
N PRO A 259 -0.45 11.71 0.84
CA PRO A 259 -1.45 10.80 1.41
C PRO A 259 -2.85 11.27 1.03
N ILE A 260 -3.74 10.31 0.75
CA ILE A 260 -5.14 10.56 0.47
C ILE A 260 -5.94 10.13 1.69
N ILE A 261 -6.44 11.10 2.46
CA ILE A 261 -7.25 10.85 3.65
C ILE A 261 -8.72 11.07 3.28
N GLU A 262 -9.51 10.00 3.35
CA GLU A 262 -10.95 10.04 3.11
C GLU A 262 -11.68 10.60 4.34
N GLN A 263 -11.37 10.03 5.50
CA GLN A 263 -12.09 10.33 6.73
C GLN A 263 -11.22 10.08 7.96
N VAL A 264 -11.46 10.91 8.96
CA VAL A 264 -10.81 10.85 10.27
C VAL A 264 -11.87 10.51 11.30
N TYR A 265 -11.56 9.58 12.20
CA TYR A 265 -12.40 9.22 13.34
C TYR A 265 -11.61 9.45 14.63
N PRO A 266 -12.24 9.89 15.73
CA PRO A 266 -11.62 9.84 17.04
C PRO A 266 -11.41 8.37 17.47
N LEU A 267 -10.39 8.10 18.29
CA LEU A 267 -10.03 6.74 18.71
C LEU A 267 -11.20 6.00 19.40
N GLU A 268 -12.03 6.73 20.14
CA GLU A 268 -13.22 6.24 20.82
C GLU A 268 -14.27 5.68 19.83
N GLU A 269 -14.23 6.13 18.58
CA GLU A 269 -15.08 5.67 17.48
C GLU A 269 -14.44 4.59 16.60
N ILE A 270 -13.38 3.93 17.08
CA ILE A 270 -12.67 2.85 16.37
C ILE A 270 -13.61 1.79 15.78
N GLY A 271 -14.69 1.45 16.47
CA GLY A 271 -15.71 0.51 15.98
C GLY A 271 -16.39 1.00 14.69
N LYS A 272 -16.76 2.28 14.62
CA LYS A 272 -17.34 2.90 13.41
C LYS A 272 -16.33 2.93 12.28
N ALA A 273 -15.09 3.29 12.59
CA ALA A 273 -14.02 3.39 11.62
C ALA A 273 -13.67 2.02 10.98
N HIS A 274 -13.68 0.95 11.77
CA HIS A 274 -13.54 -0.43 11.28
C HIS A 274 -14.74 -0.87 10.43
N THR A 275 -15.97 -0.52 10.82
CA THR A 275 -17.16 -0.79 9.99
C THR A 275 -17.05 -0.10 8.64
N ALA A 276 -16.70 1.19 8.60
CA ALA A 276 -16.50 1.94 7.37
C ALA A 276 -15.43 1.34 6.46
N MET A 277 -14.30 0.85 7.03
CA MET A 277 -13.28 0.11 6.28
C MET A 277 -13.84 -1.17 5.63
N GLY A 278 -14.75 -1.88 6.32
CA GLY A 278 -15.38 -3.09 5.82
C GLY A 278 -16.30 -2.88 4.62
N GLU A 279 -16.89 -1.69 4.49
CA GLU A 279 -17.81 -1.32 3.40
C GLU A 279 -17.10 -1.05 2.07
N ASN A 280 -15.78 -0.81 2.09
CA ASN A 280 -14.95 -0.53 0.90
C ASN A 280 -15.37 0.72 0.12
N ARG A 281 -16.06 1.68 0.76
CA ARG A 281 -16.51 2.92 0.11
C ARG A 281 -15.43 3.99 -0.01
N ASN A 282 -14.47 4.01 0.92
CA ASN A 282 -13.39 4.99 0.99
C ASN A 282 -12.52 5.08 -0.27
N PHE A 283 -12.04 6.28 -0.59
CA PHE A 283 -10.97 6.52 -1.54
C PHE A 283 -9.70 6.94 -0.78
N GLY A 284 -8.70 6.07 -0.76
CA GLY A 284 -7.51 6.29 0.09
C GLY A 284 -7.69 5.74 1.52
N LYS A 285 -7.31 6.53 2.53
CA LYS A 285 -7.13 6.10 3.92
C LYS A 285 -8.22 6.57 4.86
N LEU A 286 -8.56 5.70 5.82
CA LEU A 286 -9.23 6.08 7.05
C LEU A 286 -8.18 6.19 8.15
N VAL A 287 -8.30 7.21 8.99
CA VAL A 287 -7.33 7.50 10.07
C VAL A 287 -8.07 7.62 11.40
N LEU A 288 -7.50 7.05 12.45
CA LEU A 288 -7.87 7.32 13.83
C LEU A 288 -7.03 8.49 14.35
N ARG A 289 -7.67 9.46 14.99
CA ARG A 289 -6.99 10.51 15.75
C ARG A 289 -7.09 10.18 17.24
N VAL A 290 -5.97 10.39 17.93
CA VAL A 290 -5.85 10.32 19.37
C VAL A 290 -5.63 11.75 19.83
N ASP A 291 -6.60 12.29 20.56
CA ASP A 291 -6.55 13.65 21.09
C ASP A 291 -5.57 13.74 22.28
#